data_AF-A0A4Y8JZC0-F1
#
_entry.id   AF-A0A4Y8JZC0-F1
#
_cell.length_a   1.000
_cell.length_b   1.000
_cell.length_c   1.000
_cell.angle_alpha   90.00
_cell.angle_beta   90.00
_cell.angle_gamma   90.00
#
_symmetry.space_group_name_H-M   'P 1'
#
loop_
_entity.id
_entity.type
_entity.pdbx_description
1 polymer ?
#
loop_
_entity_poly.entity_id
_entity_poly.type
_entity_poly.pdbx_seq_one_letter_code
_entity_poly.pdbx_strand_id
1 'polypeptide(L)'
;MIVRRYWRIAVFAPIVGFLIAACVAVVMTDAGSGETEFRFWFVVRSMANYGVIGLVIGAVALLGGLVAVAIADRKLTKSRRLRTTAAALGAMGGVVLLSLTIAAVLTMLDDGLYAGITIAFGLAFGAAASVVAAVMVLYAERHTR
;
A
#
# COMPACT_ATOMS: atom_id res chain seq x y z
N MET A 1 0.11 19.59 13.35
CA MET A 1 0.85 20.08 12.15
C MET A 1 0.97 19.02 11.07
N ILE A 2 1.51 17.83 11.35
CA ILE A 2 1.63 16.71 10.37
C ILE A 2 0.30 16.39 9.68
N VAL A 3 -0.77 16.17 10.45
CA VAL A 3 -2.09 15.81 9.90
C VAL A 3 -2.64 16.90 8.98
N ARG A 4 -2.48 18.18 9.34
CA ARG A 4 -2.98 19.30 8.52
C ARG A 4 -2.19 19.47 7.22
N ARG A 5 -0.89 19.21 7.24
CA ARG A 5 0.00 19.31 6.06
C ARG A 5 -0.13 18.11 5.11
N TYR A 6 -0.36 16.92 5.66
CA TYR A 6 -0.46 15.67 4.90
C TYR A 6 -1.88 15.11 4.81
N TRP A 7 -2.90 15.89 5.18
CA TRP A 7 -4.32 15.50 5.12
C TRP A 7 -4.72 14.96 3.74
N ARG A 8 -4.26 15.60 2.66
CA ARG A 8 -4.52 15.13 1.29
C ARG A 8 -3.95 13.73 1.07
N ILE A 9 -2.75 13.44 1.57
CA ILE A 9 -2.14 12.11 1.48
C ILE A 9 -3.01 11.09 2.25
N ALA A 10 -3.52 11.46 3.42
CA ALA A 10 -4.36 10.56 4.21
C ALA A 10 -5.67 10.17 3.49
N VAL A 11 -6.24 11.06 2.68
CA VAL A 11 -7.44 10.78 1.88
C VAL A 11 -7.08 9.99 0.61
N PHE A 12 -5.99 10.37 -0.09
CA PHE A 12 -5.66 9.78 -1.38
C PHE A 12 -4.97 8.42 -1.28
N ALA A 13 -4.17 8.16 -0.24
CA ALA A 13 -3.38 6.93 -0.16
C ALA A 13 -4.25 5.65 -0.16
N PRO A 14 -5.36 5.55 0.59
CA PRO A 14 -6.26 4.39 0.51
C PRO A 14 -6.91 4.23 -0.86
N ILE A 15 -7.27 5.34 -1.52
CA ILE A 15 -7.87 5.34 -2.87
C ILE A 15 -6.85 4.85 -3.89
N VAL A 16 -5.61 5.33 -3.83
CA VAL A 16 -4.52 4.89 -4.71
C VAL A 16 -4.23 3.40 -4.49
N GLY A 17 -4.22 2.94 -3.24
CA GLY A 17 -4.09 1.52 -2.90
C GLY A 17 -5.21 0.68 -3.52
N PHE A 18 -6.47 1.12 -3.39
CA PHE A 18 -7.62 0.49 -4.02
C PHE A 18 -7.45 0.38 -5.54
N LEU A 19 -7.12 1.49 -6.21
CA LEU A 19 -7.00 1.53 -7.67
C LEU A 19 -5.87 0.62 -8.17
N ILE A 20 -4.71 0.62 -7.50
CA ILE A 20 -3.59 -0.24 -7.86
C ILE A 20 -3.99 -1.71 -7.74
N ALA A 21 -4.61 -2.11 -6.62
CA ALA A 21 -5.00 -3.51 -6.42
C ALA A 21 -6.14 -3.94 -7.35
N ALA A 22 -7.08 -3.04 -7.66
CA ALA A 22 -8.12 -3.29 -8.65
C ALA A 22 -7.52 -3.54 -10.04
N CYS A 23 -6.51 -2.76 -10.46
CA CYS A 23 -5.80 -3.01 -11.71
C CYS A 23 -5.07 -4.37 -11.70
N VAL A 24 -4.39 -4.73 -10.60
CA VAL A 24 -3.73 -6.04 -10.47
C VAL A 24 -4.75 -7.18 -10.57
N ALA A 25 -5.94 -7.02 -10.00
CA ALA A 25 -7.00 -8.01 -10.08
C ALA A 25 -7.49 -8.26 -11.51
N VAL A 26 -7.59 -7.20 -12.32
CA VAL A 26 -7.93 -7.33 -13.75
C VAL A 26 -6.86 -8.15 -14.46
N VAL A 27 -5.58 -7.83 -14.25
CA VAL A 27 -4.45 -8.55 -14.87
C VAL A 27 -4.42 -10.02 -14.46
N MET A 28 -4.67 -10.32 -13.17
CA MET A 28 -4.71 -11.70 -12.70
C MET A 28 -5.91 -12.48 -13.23
N THR A 29 -7.06 -11.83 -13.35
CA THR A 29 -8.27 -12.44 -13.90
C THR A 29 -8.08 -12.77 -15.38
N ASP A 30 -7.42 -11.88 -16.12
CA ASP A 30 -7.08 -12.09 -17.54
C ASP A 30 -6.03 -13.19 -17.72
N ALA A 31 -4.96 -13.19 -16.91
CA ALA A 31 -3.89 -14.17 -17.01
C ALA A 31 -4.27 -15.60 -16.54
N GLY A 32 -5.23 -15.72 -15.63
CA GLY A 32 -5.58 -17.00 -14.98
C GLY A 32 -6.76 -17.75 -15.60
N SER A 33 -7.62 -17.08 -16.38
CA SER A 33 -8.89 -17.67 -16.81
C SER A 33 -8.82 -18.46 -18.10
N GLY A 34 -7.98 -18.07 -19.08
CA GLY A 34 -7.99 -18.68 -20.42
C GLY A 34 -9.33 -18.57 -21.16
N GLU A 35 -10.34 -17.97 -20.54
CA GLU A 35 -11.68 -17.74 -21.05
C GLU A 35 -11.71 -16.39 -21.74
N THR A 36 -12.00 -16.40 -23.04
CA THR A 36 -12.17 -15.20 -23.86
C THR A 36 -13.50 -14.47 -23.61
N GLU A 37 -14.39 -15.03 -22.79
CA GLU A 37 -15.66 -14.41 -22.41
C GLU A 37 -15.48 -13.50 -21.18
N PHE A 38 -15.22 -12.24 -21.44
CA PHE A 38 -15.25 -11.15 -20.46
C PHE A 38 -16.66 -11.01 -19.84
N ARG A 39 -16.96 -11.79 -18.80
CA ARG A 39 -18.16 -11.56 -17.98
C ARG A 39 -17.89 -10.33 -17.11
N PHE A 40 -18.30 -9.16 -17.61
CA PHE A 40 -18.15 -7.84 -16.97
C PHE A 40 -18.41 -7.87 -15.45
N TRP A 41 -19.45 -8.59 -15.02
CA TRP A 41 -19.81 -8.71 -13.60
C TRP A 41 -18.77 -9.43 -12.73
N PHE A 42 -18.06 -10.42 -13.29
CA PHE A 42 -16.98 -11.13 -12.60
C PHE A 42 -15.77 -10.21 -12.39
N VAL A 43 -15.39 -9.45 -13.43
CA VAL A 43 -14.30 -8.47 -13.35
C VAL A 43 -14.61 -7.40 -12.31
N VAL A 44 -15.82 -6.84 -12.33
CA VAL A 44 -16.24 -5.82 -11.35
C VAL A 44 -16.20 -6.37 -9.92
N ARG A 45 -16.67 -7.60 -9.70
CA ARG A 45 -16.62 -8.24 -8.37
C ARG A 45 -15.19 -8.52 -7.90
N SER A 46 -14.32 -9.00 -8.79
CA SER A 46 -12.89 -9.18 -8.50
C SER A 46 -12.23 -7.85 -8.17
N MET A 47 -12.46 -6.81 -8.98
CA MET A 47 -11.95 -5.46 -8.73
C MET A 47 -12.41 -4.92 -7.37
N ALA A 48 -13.66 -5.15 -6.98
CA ALA A 48 -14.15 -4.74 -5.67
C ALA A 48 -13.44 -5.49 -4.52
N ASN A 49 -13.32 -6.82 -4.61
CA ASN A 49 -12.69 -7.63 -3.57
C ASN A 49 -11.20 -7.28 -3.40
N TYR A 50 -10.44 -7.30 -4.49
CA TYR A 50 -9.02 -6.96 -4.46
C TYR A 50 -8.78 -5.48 -4.20
N GLY A 51 -9.68 -4.61 -4.66
CA GLY A 51 -9.66 -3.19 -4.34
C GLY A 51 -9.77 -2.95 -2.83
N VAL A 52 -10.64 -3.67 -2.12
CA VAL A 52 -10.73 -3.59 -0.65
C VAL A 52 -9.42 -4.03 0.00
N ILE A 53 -8.77 -5.09 -0.50
CA ILE A 53 -7.44 -5.50 -0.03
C ILE A 53 -6.43 -4.37 -0.25
N GLY A 54 -6.43 -3.76 -1.44
CA GLY A 54 -5.59 -2.60 -1.76
C GLY A 54 -5.83 -1.39 -0.86
N LEU A 55 -7.08 -1.16 -0.46
CA LEU A 55 -7.45 -0.10 0.48
C LEU A 55 -6.82 -0.35 1.85
N VAL A 56 -6.90 -1.58 2.36
CA VAL A 56 -6.28 -1.98 3.63
C VAL A 56 -4.76 -1.82 3.57
N ILE A 57 -4.14 -2.31 2.50
CA ILE A 57 -2.69 -2.15 2.26
C ILE A 57 -2.31 -0.66 2.23
N GLY A 58 -3.06 0.16 1.49
CA GLY A 58 -2.85 1.59 1.39
C GLY A 58 -2.99 2.31 2.73
N ALA A 59 -3.97 1.91 3.55
CA ALA A 59 -4.15 2.46 4.89
C ALA A 59 -3.00 2.10 5.84
N VAL A 60 -2.53 0.84 5.81
CA VAL A 60 -1.39 0.41 6.62
C VAL A 60 -0.09 1.08 6.16
N ALA A 61 0.13 1.19 4.85
CA ALA A 61 1.26 1.92 4.29
C ALA A 61 1.26 3.40 4.71
N LEU A 62 0.09 4.05 4.68
CA LEU A 62 -0.10 5.41 5.15
C LEU A 62 0.28 5.54 6.64
N LEU A 63 -0.25 4.65 7.49
CA LEU A 63 0.05 4.66 8.93
C LEU A 63 1.54 4.45 9.18
N GLY A 64 2.15 3.45 8.54
CA GLY A 64 3.58 3.20 8.64
C GLY A 64 4.43 4.40 8.21
N GLY A 65 4.09 5.03 7.08
CA GLY A 65 4.76 6.23 6.59
C GLY A 65 4.61 7.43 7.54
N LEU A 66 3.41 7.68 8.06
CA LEU A 66 3.15 8.75 9.02
C LEU A 66 3.89 8.54 10.34
N VAL A 67 3.89 7.31 10.88
CA VAL A 67 4.61 6.95 12.11
C VAL A 67 6.10 7.14 11.92
N ALA A 68 6.67 6.64 10.82
CA ALA A 68 8.11 6.79 10.54
C ALA A 68 8.52 8.27 10.41
N VAL A 69 7.71 9.09 9.73
CA VAL A 69 7.95 10.55 9.66
C VAL A 69 7.81 11.20 11.03
N ALA A 70 6.83 10.82 11.83
CA ALA A 70 6.63 11.37 13.17
C ALA A 70 7.81 11.03 14.10
N ILE A 71 8.38 9.82 13.98
CA ILE A 71 9.57 9.42 14.74
C ILE A 71 10.81 10.19 14.24
N ALA A 72 11.01 10.26 12.92
CA ALA A 72 12.21 10.86 12.33
C ALA A 72 12.22 12.40 12.41
N ASP A 73 11.07 13.05 12.25
CA ASP A 73 10.93 14.51 12.17
C ASP A 73 9.57 15.01 12.72
N ARG A 74 9.30 14.76 14.00
CA ARG A 74 8.05 15.17 14.69
C ARG A 74 7.71 16.65 14.54
N LYS A 75 8.73 17.52 14.54
CA LYS A 75 8.59 18.99 14.48
C LYS A 75 8.56 19.54 13.05
N LEU A 76 8.75 18.69 12.03
CA LEU A 76 8.84 19.09 10.62
C LEU A 76 9.95 20.12 10.32
N THR A 77 11.02 20.13 11.10
CA THR A 77 12.14 21.08 10.97
C THR A 77 13.28 20.52 10.15
N LYS A 78 13.27 19.21 9.85
CA LYS A 78 14.35 18.57 9.11
C LYS A 78 14.15 18.66 7.59
N SER A 79 15.15 18.18 6.84
CA SER A 79 15.19 18.27 5.39
C SER A 79 14.09 17.45 4.73
N ARG A 80 13.62 17.93 3.57
CA ARG A 80 12.64 17.22 2.72
C ARG A 80 13.08 15.81 2.36
N ARG A 81 14.38 15.60 2.12
CA ARG A 81 14.94 14.28 1.78
C ARG A 81 14.69 13.28 2.90
N LEU A 82 14.95 13.67 4.15
CA LEU A 82 14.75 12.79 5.30
C LEU A 82 13.27 12.39 5.49
N ARG A 83 12.34 13.33 5.33
CA ARG A 83 10.91 13.01 5.45
C ARG A 83 10.43 12.08 4.34
N THR A 84 10.93 12.28 3.13
CA THR A 84 10.60 11.43 1.97
C THR A 84 11.10 10.00 2.20
N THR A 85 12.36 9.83 2.62
CA THR A 85 12.93 8.51 2.88
C THR A 85 12.27 7.83 4.08
N ALA A 86 11.99 8.57 5.16
CA ALA A 86 11.27 8.04 6.32
C ALA A 86 9.87 7.56 5.94
N ALA A 87 9.12 8.33 5.15
CA ALA A 87 7.79 7.93 4.68
C ALA A 87 7.84 6.68 3.80
N ALA A 88 8.80 6.61 2.88
CA ALA A 88 8.99 5.48 1.98
C ALA A 88 9.31 4.18 2.76
N LEU A 89 10.28 4.25 3.68
CA LEU A 89 10.65 3.12 4.53
C LEU A 89 9.52 2.73 5.48
N GLY A 90 8.81 3.70 6.05
CA GLY A 90 7.66 3.46 6.91
C GLY A 90 6.51 2.77 6.19
N ALA A 91 6.22 3.19 4.95
CA ALA A 91 5.19 2.57 4.12
C ALA A 91 5.55 1.12 3.78
N MET A 92 6.79 0.88 3.32
CA MET A 92 7.27 -0.48 3.05
C MET A 92 7.22 -1.34 4.31
N GLY A 93 7.74 -0.84 5.43
CA GLY A 93 7.76 -1.54 6.71
C GLY A 93 6.36 -1.91 7.18
N GLY A 94 5.39 -0.98 7.09
CA GLY A 94 4.00 -1.24 7.44
C GLY A 94 3.39 -2.39 6.63
N VAL A 95 3.56 -2.37 5.30
CA VAL A 95 3.02 -3.41 4.42
C VAL A 95 3.70 -4.76 4.64
N VAL A 96 5.03 -4.77 4.81
CA VAL A 96 5.77 -6.00 5.10
C VAL A 96 5.32 -6.60 6.44
N LEU A 97 5.19 -5.78 7.49
CA LEU A 97 4.69 -6.24 8.80
C LEU A 97 3.28 -6.83 8.72
N LEU A 98 2.38 -6.19 7.97
CA LEU A 98 1.05 -6.74 7.71
C LEU A 98 1.14 -8.10 7.01
N SER A 99 1.96 -8.20 5.96
CA SER A 99 2.10 -9.45 5.21
C SER A 99 2.68 -10.59 6.06
N LEU A 100 3.67 -10.30 6.91
CA LEU A 100 4.26 -11.29 7.82
C LEU A 100 3.26 -11.73 8.89
N THR A 101 2.43 -10.81 9.37
CA THR A 101 1.38 -11.12 10.35
C THR A 101 0.33 -12.05 9.75
N ILE A 102 -0.14 -11.75 8.53
CA ILE A 102 -1.08 -12.61 7.81
C ILE A 102 -0.42 -13.97 7.50
N ALA A 103 0.82 -13.97 7.02
CA ALA A 103 1.54 -15.20 6.72
C ALA A 103 1.74 -16.09 7.96
N ALA A 104 2.00 -15.50 9.14
CA ALA A 104 2.07 -16.24 10.39
C ALA A 104 0.73 -16.91 10.74
N VAL A 105 -0.39 -16.19 10.57
CA VAL A 105 -1.74 -16.76 10.77
C VAL A 105 -2.01 -17.89 9.78
N LEU A 106 -1.70 -17.72 8.49
CA LEU A 106 -1.88 -18.77 7.48
C LEU A 106 -1.02 -20.01 7.78
N THR A 107 0.20 -19.81 8.27
CA THR A 107 1.08 -20.91 8.68
C THR A 107 0.49 -21.69 9.85
N MET A 108 -0.17 -21.00 10.81
CA MET A 108 -0.87 -21.66 11.93
C MET A 108 -2.12 -22.44 11.49
N LEU A 109 -2.65 -22.16 10.30
CA LEU A 109 -3.78 -22.85 9.70
C LEU A 109 -3.34 -23.96 8.72
N ASP A 110 -2.06 -24.36 8.77
CA ASP A 110 -1.43 -25.33 7.87
C ASP A 110 -1.45 -24.94 6.38
N ASP A 111 -1.57 -23.65 6.09
CA ASP A 111 -1.62 -23.12 4.72
C ASP A 111 -0.30 -22.45 4.28
N GLY A 112 0.78 -23.24 4.33
CA GLY A 112 2.15 -22.75 4.09
C GLY A 112 2.39 -22.21 2.67
N LEU A 113 1.66 -22.72 1.67
CA LEU A 113 1.77 -22.24 0.29
C LEU A 113 1.25 -20.79 0.17
N TYR A 114 0.06 -20.52 0.70
CA TYR A 114 -0.52 -19.19 0.69
C TYR A 114 0.24 -18.23 1.61
N ALA A 115 0.86 -18.73 2.69
CA ALA A 115 1.77 -17.93 3.51
C ALA A 115 2.97 -17.41 2.69
N GLY A 116 3.63 -18.27 1.91
CA GLY A 116 4.73 -17.87 1.03
C GLY A 116 4.30 -16.85 -0.04
N ILE A 117 3.15 -17.07 -0.67
CA ILE A 117 2.57 -16.14 -1.66
C ILE A 117 2.27 -14.78 -1.01
N THR A 118 1.73 -14.77 0.21
CA THR A 118 1.40 -13.55 0.94
C THR A 118 2.63 -12.70 1.22
N ILE A 119 3.76 -13.32 1.59
CA ILE A 119 5.02 -12.61 1.83
C ILE A 119 5.53 -11.99 0.52
N ALA A 120 5.50 -12.73 -0.59
CA ALA A 120 5.93 -12.22 -1.89
C ALA A 120 5.10 -11.02 -2.34
N PHE A 121 3.77 -11.09 -2.20
CA PHE A 121 2.89 -9.93 -2.45
C PHE A 121 3.15 -8.78 -1.49
N GLY A 122 3.40 -9.05 -0.21
CA GLY A 122 3.77 -8.05 0.78
C GLY A 122 5.01 -7.25 0.37
N LEU A 123 6.04 -7.92 -0.15
CA LEU A 123 7.24 -7.27 -0.66
C LEU A 123 6.95 -6.44 -1.92
N ALA A 124 6.22 -7.00 -2.89
CA ALA A 124 5.88 -6.31 -4.13
C ALA A 124 5.03 -5.05 -3.89
N PHE A 125 3.94 -5.19 -3.13
CA PHE A 125 3.07 -4.07 -2.77
C PHE A 125 3.76 -3.09 -1.82
N GLY A 126 4.62 -3.56 -0.91
CA GLY A 126 5.42 -2.72 -0.04
C GLY A 126 6.40 -1.82 -0.82
N ALA A 127 7.04 -2.37 -1.85
CA ALA A 127 7.89 -1.60 -2.77
C ALA A 127 7.08 -0.55 -3.55
N ALA A 128 5.92 -0.92 -4.10
CA ALA A 128 5.03 0.02 -4.76
C ALA A 128 4.56 1.14 -3.81
N ALA A 129 4.15 0.79 -2.59
CA ALA A 129 3.71 1.72 -1.57
C ALA A 129 4.83 2.69 -1.15
N SER A 130 6.07 2.21 -1.07
CA SER A 130 7.26 3.03 -0.80
C SER A 130 7.44 4.14 -1.84
N VAL A 131 7.34 3.79 -3.12
CA VAL A 131 7.43 4.76 -4.23
C VAL A 131 6.28 5.77 -4.18
N VAL A 132 5.04 5.30 -4.00
CA VAL A 132 3.88 6.19 -3.90
C VAL A 132 4.01 7.14 -2.72
N ALA A 133 4.40 6.64 -1.54
CA ALA A 133 4.61 7.47 -0.35
C ALA A 133 5.69 8.54 -0.58
N ALA A 134 6.81 8.17 -1.21
CA ALA A 134 7.87 9.11 -1.55
C ALA A 134 7.35 10.22 -2.49
N VAL A 135 6.65 9.84 -3.56
CA VAL A 135 6.09 10.79 -4.53
C VAL A 135 5.08 11.73 -3.87
N MET A 136 4.16 11.20 -3.06
CA MET A 136 3.14 12.00 -2.38
C MET A 136 3.74 12.99 -1.39
N VAL A 137 4.74 12.58 -0.60
CA VAL A 137 5.45 13.48 0.32
C VAL A 137 6.23 14.54 -0.46
N LEU A 138 6.93 14.15 -1.53
CA LEU A 138 7.62 15.11 -2.40
C LEU A 138 6.65 16.13 -2.99
N TYR A 139 5.48 15.71 -3.45
CA TYR A 139 4.46 16.60 -4.02
C TYR A 139 3.90 17.57 -2.98
N ALA A 140 3.54 17.07 -1.79
CA ALA A 140 3.04 17.89 -0.69
C ALA A 140 4.06 18.95 -0.25
N GLU A 141 5.34 18.59 -0.21
CA GLU A 141 6.43 19.50 0.12
C GLU A 141 6.62 20.63 -0.90
N ARG A 142 6.38 20.36 -2.20
CA ARG A 142 6.44 21.39 -3.25
C ARG A 142 5.31 22.42 -3.12
N HIS A 143 4.13 22.00 -2.69
CA HIS A 143 2.92 22.84 -2.59
C HIS A 143 2.76 23.54 -1.24
N THR A 144 3.69 23.35 -0.29
CA THR A 144 3.69 24.07 1.00
C THR A 144 4.74 25.19 1.04
N ARG A 145 5.51 25.40 -0.03
CA ARG A 145 6.35 26.59 -0.20
C ARG A 145 5.52 27.69 -0.83
#